data_AF-A0A838JV76-F1
#
_entry.id   AF-A0A838JV76-F1
#
_cell.length_a   1.000
_cell.length_b   1.000
_cell.length_c   1.000
_cell.angle_alpha   90.00
_cell.angle_beta   90.00
_cell.angle_gamma   90.00
#
_symmetry.space_group_name_H-M   'P 1'
#
loop_
_entity.id
_entity.type
_entity.pdbx_description
1 polymer ?
#
loop_
_entity_poly.entity_id
_entity_poly.type
_entity_poly.pdbx_seq_one_letter_code
_entity_poly.pdbx_strand_id
1 'polypeptide(L)'
;MVGMGAGLRGAEGVAGMVYSPSVMEDRGKEQDEVGTLEAKVGELEKLTDSLEEVPDEELVGTLGEAVELLAEINSRIEKRLDAAGEESREVGDLLGQVDFGPFDEALEDHESRERTIGEPGA
;
A
#
# COMPACT_ATOMS: atom_id res chain seq x y z
N MET A 1 18.79 35.13 47.49
CA MET A 1 19.39 33.79 47.69
C MET A 1 18.23 32.81 47.79
N VAL A 2 18.22 31.78 46.92
CA VAL A 2 17.30 30.61 46.87
C VAL A 2 15.83 30.94 46.48
N GLY A 3 15.13 30.25 45.59
CA GLY A 3 15.39 29.03 44.80
C GLY A 3 14.08 28.61 44.10
N MET A 4 14.20 28.01 42.92
CA MET A 4 13.14 27.48 42.05
C MET A 4 12.35 26.32 42.70
N GLY A 5 11.11 26.10 42.22
CA GLY A 5 10.35 24.86 42.45
C GLY A 5 9.09 24.80 41.60
N ALA A 6 9.19 24.13 40.44
CA ALA A 6 8.12 23.93 39.46
C ALA A 6 7.12 22.84 39.90
N GLY A 7 5.85 22.99 39.52
CA GLY A 7 4.78 22.02 39.74
C GLY A 7 3.88 21.86 38.52
N LEU A 8 4.28 20.93 37.65
CA LEU A 8 3.48 19.97 36.88
C LEU A 8 2.13 20.45 36.30
N ARG A 9 2.15 20.90 35.03
CA ARG A 9 1.01 20.79 34.12
C ARG A 9 1.14 19.45 33.38
N GLY A 10 0.38 18.44 33.83
CA GLY A 10 0.20 17.20 33.09
C GLY A 10 -0.63 17.49 31.83
N ALA A 11 0.01 17.41 30.67
CA ALA A 11 -0.66 17.47 29.39
C ALA A 11 -1.17 16.05 29.06
N GLU A 12 -2.47 15.84 29.22
CA GLU A 12 -3.17 14.79 28.48
C GLU A 12 -3.29 15.26 27.03
N GLY A 13 -2.25 14.99 26.25
CA GLY A 13 -2.32 15.02 24.80
C GLY A 13 -2.70 13.63 24.33
N VAL A 14 -3.99 13.41 24.07
CA VAL A 14 -4.45 12.32 23.21
C VAL A 14 -3.68 12.50 21.90
N ALA A 15 -2.68 11.66 21.68
CA ALA A 15 -1.95 11.60 20.42
C ALA A 15 -2.94 11.13 19.36
N GLY A 16 -3.70 12.07 18.80
CA GLY A 16 -4.37 11.85 17.53
C GLY A 16 -3.29 11.41 16.57
N MET A 17 -3.40 10.19 16.05
CA MET A 17 -2.61 9.75 14.90
C MET A 17 -2.86 10.78 13.81
N VAL A 18 -1.93 11.73 13.67
CA VAL A 18 -1.96 12.71 12.59
C VAL A 18 -1.53 11.93 11.38
N TYR A 19 -2.49 11.37 10.65
CA TYR A 19 -2.23 10.81 9.34
C TYR A 19 -1.54 11.90 8.51
N SER A 20 -0.32 11.60 8.03
CA SER A 20 0.40 12.53 7.19
C SER A 20 -0.41 12.74 5.91
N PRO A 21 -0.73 13.98 5.52
CA PRO A 21 -1.53 14.28 4.32
C PRO A 21 -0.99 13.61 3.05
N SER A 22 0.34 13.45 2.98
CA SER A 22 1.02 12.76 1.88
C SER A 22 0.54 11.33 1.64
N VAL A 23 0.27 10.56 2.70
CA VAL A 23 -0.15 9.15 2.59
C VAL A 23 -1.58 9.04 2.03
N MET A 24 -2.42 10.05 2.28
CA MET A 24 -3.78 10.10 1.75
C MET A 24 -3.81 10.55 0.27
N GLU A 25 -2.95 11.51 -0.09
CA GLU A 25 -2.83 11.96 -1.49
C GLU A 25 -2.29 10.85 -2.41
N ASP A 26 -1.29 10.11 -1.97
CA ASP A 26 -0.72 9.04 -2.80
C ASP A 26 -1.68 7.85 -2.94
N ARG A 27 -2.44 7.51 -1.88
CA ARG A 27 -3.52 6.52 -1.97
C ARG A 27 -4.65 6.96 -2.92
N GLY A 28 -4.96 8.25 -2.96
CA GLY A 28 -5.95 8.80 -3.89
C GLY A 28 -5.51 8.66 -5.35
N LYS A 29 -4.26 9.04 -5.65
CA LYS A 29 -3.68 8.87 -7.00
C LYS A 29 -3.62 7.40 -7.41
N GLU A 30 -3.25 6.51 -6.50
CA GLU A 30 -3.19 5.08 -6.77
C GLU A 30 -4.57 4.52 -7.14
N GLN A 31 -5.62 4.94 -6.44
CA GLN A 31 -7.01 4.55 -6.76
C GLN A 31 -7.47 5.08 -8.11
N ASP A 32 -7.14 6.33 -8.44
CA ASP A 32 -7.46 6.90 -9.74
C ASP A 32 -6.75 6.13 -10.87
N GLU A 33 -5.49 5.77 -10.67
CA GLU A 33 -4.73 4.97 -11.63
C GLU A 33 -5.30 3.56 -11.82
N VAL A 34 -5.70 2.85 -10.75
CA VAL A 34 -6.43 1.57 -10.85
C VAL A 34 -7.69 1.76 -11.68
N GLY A 35 -8.50 2.77 -11.36
CA GLY A 35 -9.75 3.03 -12.07
C GLY A 35 -9.54 3.30 -13.57
N THR A 36 -8.45 3.98 -13.94
CA THR A 36 -8.11 4.18 -15.36
C THR A 36 -7.68 2.89 -16.06
N LEU A 37 -7.04 1.96 -15.34
CA LEU A 37 -6.66 0.65 -15.88
C LEU A 37 -7.89 -0.24 -16.06
N GLU A 38 -8.78 -0.27 -15.07
CA GLU A 38 -10.05 -0.99 -15.14
C GLU A 38 -10.91 -0.52 -16.31
N ALA A 39 -10.98 0.80 -16.54
CA ALA A 39 -11.70 1.35 -17.69
C ALA A 39 -11.18 0.81 -19.03
N LYS A 40 -9.85 0.70 -19.18
CA LYS A 40 -9.22 0.17 -20.40
C LYS A 40 -9.42 -1.32 -20.57
N VAL A 41 -9.36 -2.09 -19.48
CA VAL A 41 -9.72 -3.51 -19.52
C VAL A 41 -11.18 -3.65 -19.96
N GLY A 42 -12.09 -2.82 -19.45
CA GLY A 42 -13.48 -2.81 -19.88
C GLY A 42 -13.69 -2.38 -21.34
N GLU A 43 -12.83 -1.53 -21.90
CA GLU A 43 -12.81 -1.24 -23.34
C GLU A 43 -12.40 -2.48 -24.15
N LEU A 44 -11.39 -3.21 -23.68
CA LEU A 44 -10.91 -4.43 -24.33
C LEU A 44 -11.95 -5.55 -24.30
N GLU A 45 -12.66 -5.70 -23.18
CA GLU A 45 -13.75 -6.66 -23.03
C GLU A 45 -14.87 -6.37 -24.04
N LYS A 46 -15.31 -5.11 -24.17
CA LYS A 46 -16.32 -4.71 -25.17
C LYS A 46 -15.87 -5.00 -26.61
N LEU A 47 -14.59 -4.77 -26.90
CA LEU A 47 -14.03 -5.05 -28.22
C LEU A 47 -14.01 -6.57 -28.47
N THR A 48 -13.74 -7.37 -27.44
CA THR A 48 -13.79 -8.84 -27.50
C THR A 48 -15.23 -9.35 -27.70
N ASP A 49 -16.19 -8.79 -26.96
CA ASP A 49 -17.61 -9.17 -27.06
C ASP A 49 -18.20 -8.86 -28.43
N SER A 50 -17.75 -7.77 -29.05
CA SER A 50 -18.20 -7.36 -30.39
C SER A 50 -17.49 -8.09 -31.54
N LEU A 51 -16.40 -8.80 -31.27
CA LEU A 51 -15.52 -9.36 -32.30
C LEU A 51 -16.22 -10.37 -33.22
N GLU A 52 -17.21 -11.12 -32.70
CA GLU A 52 -18.01 -12.09 -33.47
C GLU A 52 -18.91 -11.40 -34.52
N GLU A 53 -19.26 -10.14 -34.31
CA GLU A 53 -20.13 -9.36 -35.20
C GLU A 53 -19.36 -8.52 -36.22
N VAL A 54 -18.02 -8.49 -36.13
CA VAL A 54 -17.15 -7.70 -37.01
C VAL A 54 -16.99 -8.41 -38.36
N PRO A 55 -17.24 -7.72 -39.50
CA PRO A 55 -17.00 -8.29 -40.82
C PRO A 55 -15.50 -8.53 -41.07
N ASP A 56 -15.18 -9.56 -41.86
CA ASP A 56 -13.79 -9.99 -42.13
C ASP A 56 -12.91 -8.84 -42.67
N GLU A 57 -13.49 -7.89 -43.43
CA GLU A 57 -12.76 -6.74 -43.98
C GLU A 57 -12.30 -5.75 -42.90
N GLU A 58 -13.00 -5.69 -41.77
CA GLU A 58 -12.72 -4.77 -40.65
C GLU A 58 -12.00 -5.48 -39.49
N LEU A 59 -12.06 -6.82 -39.44
CA LEU A 59 -11.53 -7.64 -38.36
C LEU A 59 -10.05 -7.34 -38.04
N VAL A 60 -9.22 -7.15 -39.07
CA VAL A 60 -7.79 -6.83 -38.88
C VAL A 60 -7.60 -5.46 -38.23
N GLY A 61 -8.44 -4.48 -38.56
CA GLY A 61 -8.44 -3.17 -37.93
C GLY A 61 -8.82 -3.25 -36.46
N THR A 62 -9.94 -3.92 -36.17
CA THR A 62 -10.43 -4.14 -34.80
C THR A 62 -9.42 -4.90 -33.93
N LEU A 63 -8.78 -5.94 -34.47
CA LEU A 63 -7.69 -6.64 -33.78
C LEU A 63 -6.45 -5.76 -33.57
N GLY A 64 -6.16 -4.86 -34.50
CA GLY A 64 -5.11 -3.85 -34.35
C GLY A 64 -5.37 -2.93 -33.15
N GLU A 65 -6.59 -2.41 -33.03
CA GLU A 65 -7.02 -1.59 -31.89
C GLU A 65 -6.91 -2.36 -30.56
N ALA A 66 -7.32 -3.64 -30.55
CA ALA A 66 -7.17 -4.49 -29.37
C ALA A 66 -5.70 -4.65 -28.93
N VAL A 67 -4.79 -4.84 -29.90
CA VAL A 67 -3.35 -4.96 -29.63
C VAL A 67 -2.78 -3.66 -29.08
N GLU A 68 -3.17 -2.50 -29.62
CA GLU A 68 -2.76 -1.20 -29.10
C GLU A 68 -3.24 -0.99 -27.66
N LEU A 69 -4.49 -1.34 -27.37
CA LEU A 69 -5.07 -1.25 -26.04
C LEU A 69 -4.36 -2.18 -25.04
N LEU A 70 -4.04 -3.41 -25.45
CA LEU A 70 -3.24 -4.36 -24.66
C LEU A 70 -1.83 -3.84 -24.39
N ALA A 71 -1.18 -3.21 -25.37
CA ALA A 71 0.14 -2.63 -25.19
C ALA A 71 0.11 -1.48 -24.15
N GLU A 72 -0.94 -0.65 -24.18
CA GLU A 72 -1.12 0.42 -23.20
C GLU A 72 -1.37 -0.15 -21.79
N ILE A 73 -2.26 -1.14 -21.66
CA ILE A 73 -2.54 -1.84 -20.40
C ILE A 73 -1.24 -2.41 -19.82
N ASN A 74 -0.45 -3.13 -20.63
CA ASN A 74 0.82 -3.70 -20.20
C ASN A 74 1.82 -2.62 -19.74
N SER A 75 1.99 -1.54 -20.50
CA SER A 75 2.90 -0.46 -20.12
C SER A 75 2.51 0.19 -18.79
N ARG A 76 1.21 0.31 -18.50
CA ARG A 76 0.73 0.83 -17.22
C ARG A 76 1.00 -0.14 -16.07
N ILE A 77 0.77 -1.44 -16.27
CA ILE A 77 1.05 -2.47 -15.27
C ILE A 77 2.55 -2.50 -14.94
N GLU A 78 3.41 -2.47 -15.96
CA GLU A 78 4.87 -2.47 -15.78
C GLU A 78 5.33 -1.28 -14.93
N LYS A 79 4.87 -0.06 -15.24
CA LYS A 79 5.20 1.13 -14.45
C LYS A 79 4.80 1.01 -12.98
N ARG A 80 3.67 0.37 -12.70
CA ARG A 80 3.18 0.17 -11.33
C ARG A 80 3.97 -0.89 -10.59
N LEU A 81 4.35 -1.98 -11.28
CA LEU A 81 5.23 -3.00 -10.71
C LEU A 81 6.61 -2.42 -10.41
N ASP A 82 7.14 -1.57 -11.28
CA ASP A 82 8.42 -0.88 -11.05
C ASP A 82 8.33 0.04 -9.83
N ALA A 83 7.29 0.88 -9.75
CA ALA A 83 7.06 1.78 -8.61
C ALA A 83 6.88 1.02 -7.29
N ALA A 84 6.04 -0.02 -7.27
CA ALA A 84 5.86 -0.87 -6.09
C ALA A 84 7.15 -1.62 -5.71
N GLY A 85 7.95 -2.02 -6.70
CA GLY A 85 9.25 -2.64 -6.48
C GLY A 85 10.30 -1.67 -5.93
N GLU A 86 10.24 -0.39 -6.28
CA GLU A 86 11.06 0.67 -5.68
C GLU A 86 10.63 0.95 -4.24
N GLU A 87 9.33 1.12 -3.99
CA GLU A 87 8.79 1.35 -2.65
C GLU A 87 9.12 0.18 -1.70
N SER A 88 8.95 -1.06 -2.16
CA SER A 88 9.28 -2.24 -1.37
C SER A 88 10.77 -2.29 -0.99
N ARG A 89 11.66 -1.89 -1.91
CA ARG A 89 13.10 -1.78 -1.63
C ARG A 89 13.39 -0.68 -0.62
N GLU A 90 12.77 0.49 -0.76
CA GLU A 90 12.92 1.59 0.18
C GLU A 90 12.46 1.19 1.59
N VAL A 91 11.29 0.56 1.72
CA VAL A 91 10.79 0.03 2.99
C VAL A 91 11.76 -1.01 3.55
N GLY A 92 12.27 -1.91 2.72
CA GLY A 92 13.28 -2.89 3.11
C GLY A 92 14.56 -2.24 3.66
N ASP A 93 15.07 -1.21 2.99
CA ASP A 93 16.26 -0.47 3.41
C ASP A 93 16.03 0.32 4.70
N LEU A 94 14.84 0.88 4.89
CA LEU A 94 14.46 1.56 6.13
C LEU A 94 14.38 0.57 7.30
N LEU A 95 13.69 -0.56 7.11
CA LEU A 95 13.57 -1.60 8.14
C LEU A 95 14.93 -2.24 8.46
N GLY A 96 15.81 -2.41 7.48
CA GLY A 96 17.17 -2.91 7.69
C GLY A 96 18.06 -2.01 8.54
N GLN A 97 17.72 -0.71 8.67
CA GLN A 97 18.43 0.24 9.53
C GLN A 97 17.90 0.26 10.97
N VAL A 98 16.74 -0.37 11.23
CA VAL A 98 16.13 -0.42 12.56
C VAL A 98 16.59 -1.69 13.29
N ASP A 99 17.11 -1.52 14.50
CA ASP A 99 17.42 -2.65 15.39
C ASP A 99 16.18 -3.02 16.20
N PHE A 100 15.58 -4.17 15.89
CA PHE A 100 14.42 -4.72 16.60
C PHE A 100 14.80 -5.60 17.80
N GLY A 101 16.08 -5.89 18.03
CA GLY A 101 16.54 -6.76 19.12
C GLY A 101 16.01 -6.35 20.51
N PRO A 102 16.08 -5.07 20.92
CA PRO A 102 15.52 -4.63 22.20
C PRO A 102 14.00 -4.77 22.31
N PHE A 103 13.27 -4.70 21.19
CA PHE A 103 11.82 -4.93 21.16
C PHE A 103 11.50 -6.41 21.27
N ASP A 104 12.25 -7.27 20.57
CA ASP A 104 12.11 -8.72 20.65
C ASP A 104 12.41 -9.24 22.07
N GLU A 105 13.45 -8.72 22.72
CA GLU A 105 13.77 -9.02 24.14
C GLU A 105 12.65 -8.57 25.09
N ALA A 106 12.12 -7.37 24.89
CA ALA A 106 11.01 -6.86 25.69
C ALA A 106 9.71 -7.66 25.47
N LEU A 107 9.49 -8.15 24.24
CA LEU A 107 8.35 -8.99 23.91
C LEU A 107 8.49 -10.38 24.55
N GLU A 108 9.67 -10.99 24.51
CA GLU A 108 9.94 -12.28 25.15
C GLU A 108 9.79 -12.21 26.68
N ASP A 109 10.26 -11.13 27.32
CA ASP A 109 10.07 -10.89 28.76
C ASP A 109 8.58 -10.69 29.10
N HIS A 110 7.82 -10.00 28.25
CA HIS A 110 6.37 -9.83 28.43
C HIS A 110 5.62 -11.16 28.30
N GLU A 111 5.88 -11.94 27.24
CA GLU A 111 5.27 -13.26 27.04
C GLU A 111 5.61 -14.22 28.18
N SER A 112 6.85 -14.19 28.67
CA SER A 112 7.29 -14.97 29.82
C SER A 112 6.52 -14.60 31.07
N ARG A 113 6.30 -13.31 31.32
CA ARG A 113 5.50 -12.82 32.46
C ARG A 113 4.05 -13.27 32.37
N GLU A 114 3.40 -13.14 31.22
CA GLU A 114 2.01 -13.59 31.04
C GLU A 114 1.88 -15.11 31.21
N ARG A 115 2.84 -15.89 30.72
CA ARG A 115 2.86 -17.35 30.89
C ARG A 115 3.04 -17.75 32.36
N THR A 116 3.79 -16.98 33.14
CA THR A 116 3.94 -17.22 34.60
C THR A 116 2.76 -16.75 35.45
N ILE A 117 1.91 -15.85 34.93
CA ILE A 117 0.72 -15.33 35.63
C ILE A 117 -0.54 -16.15 35.27
N GLY A 118 -0.53 -16.89 34.16
CA GLY A 118 -1.67 -17.65 33.63
C GLY A 118 -2.00 -19.01 34.27
N GLU A 119 -1.28 -19.48 35.30
CA GLU A 119 -1.72 -20.65 36.07
C GLU A 119 -1.90 -20.32 37.57
N PRO A 120 -3.16 -20.28 38.01
CA PRO A 120 -3.52 -20.92 39.26
C PRO A 120 -4.57 -22.03 39.02
N GLY A 121 -4.11 -23.27 39.10
CA GLY A 121 -4.77 -24.35 39.85
C GLY A 121 -6.00 -25.02 39.23
N ALA A 122 -5.76 -26.22 38.70
CA ALA A 122 -6.67 -27.36 38.89
C ALA A 122 -6.79 -27.74 40.39
#